data_AF-A0A7S1AQ56-F1
#
_entry.id   AF-A0A7S1AQ56-F1
#
_cell.length_a   1.000
_cell.length_b   1.000
_cell.length_c   1.000
_cell.angle_alpha   90.00
_cell.angle_beta   90.00
_cell.angle_gamma   90.00
#
_symmetry.space_group_name_H-M   'P 1'
#
loop_
_entity.id
_entity.type
_entity.pdbx_description
1 polymer ?
#
loop_
_entity_poly.entity_id
_entity_poly.type
_entity_poly.pdbx_seq_one_letter_code
_entity_poly.pdbx_strand_id
1 'polypeptide(L)'
;IFYSRSCVVCQLLFDLMSWTSSCSDKQRFPLHDNSKHTETESLLGNAPPSSDCPDDDLPSDLPVLLLPVLMFALTCFGWASASVTLRIVSSAICGCLCVNFLMINCFRGKAWILFVTGCIFYSCLGTGLGFIFYSHHPPLEWGIIGHTAFERCVLLTLVSLAGVLLVHIVNGCFGWKIVGSSKNFAQRYGYGWNALMCNQMLYGVLRPQISPLEEQNLIRALAASHCYWSGEPCHDYWFYICNTHSWIGVLLSHPLHPFSRWGRFAALVVLVTLQGTVNAMVASYAPEYLWEPIMIPCSLITLVVVYFMCAIDAQRPWSSYAANVYLAVVFFITVGTAGTCAVVLVLSGKVLIDAIALGSRGLLISAYLEIIFKLALHLQGLNCDVSWFGRWWRESRSSNSSQLVSKIDQDVVDIEQMSMSDKLERYANLMEIDSGLLREWALGRLDDKQAKQRIRNVTRDIQDLGEVDGEAARQRLDEIGLTEDCRDRMHMEYIALFGTDPKAESMLAAVRRNRMLSWRSWATKLGFF
;
A
#
# COMPACT_ATOMS: atom_id res chain seq x y z
N ILE A 1 29.44 22.84 -8.92
CA ILE A 1 28.20 23.55 -9.31
C ILE A 1 27.02 22.58 -9.51
N PHE A 2 27.13 21.50 -10.30
CA PHE A 2 26.05 20.52 -10.46
C PHE A 2 25.72 19.77 -9.14
N TYR A 3 26.74 19.34 -8.39
CA TYR A 3 26.57 18.72 -7.07
C TYR A 3 25.89 19.65 -6.05
N SER A 4 26.17 20.96 -6.11
CA SER A 4 25.52 21.92 -5.21
C SER A 4 24.06 22.18 -5.59
N ARG A 5 23.68 22.05 -6.87
CA ARG A 5 22.28 22.21 -7.33
C ARG A 5 21.41 21.00 -7.02
N SER A 6 21.95 19.78 -7.13
CA SER A 6 21.24 18.56 -6.71
C SER A 6 21.10 18.48 -5.18
N CYS A 7 22.12 18.92 -4.43
CA CYS A 7 21.99 19.08 -2.97
C CYS A 7 20.92 20.12 -2.59
N VAL A 8 20.72 21.19 -3.37
CA VAL A 8 19.64 22.16 -3.14
C VAL A 8 18.25 21.55 -3.34
N VAL A 9 18.07 20.62 -4.30
CA VAL A 9 16.80 19.90 -4.46
C VAL A 9 16.56 18.95 -3.28
N CYS A 10 17.57 18.21 -2.84
CA CYS A 10 17.47 17.37 -1.64
C CYS A 10 17.23 18.20 -0.38
N GLN A 11 17.87 19.37 -0.25
CA GLN A 11 17.69 20.31 0.85
C GLN A 11 16.28 20.93 0.82
N LEU A 12 15.77 21.32 -0.34
CA LEU A 12 14.39 21.81 -0.51
C LEU A 12 13.36 20.73 -0.15
N LEU A 13 13.60 19.47 -0.50
CA LEU A 13 12.77 18.35 -0.07
C LEU A 13 12.87 18.14 1.45
N PHE A 14 14.07 18.31 2.04
CA PHE A 14 14.29 18.22 3.49
C PHE A 14 13.64 19.37 4.26
N ASP A 15 13.69 20.59 3.72
CA ASP A 15 13.08 21.79 4.27
C ASP A 15 11.55 21.73 4.13
N LEU A 16 11.03 21.14 3.04
CA LEU A 16 9.60 20.84 2.89
C LEU A 16 9.14 19.79 3.93
N MET A 17 9.97 18.78 4.22
CA MET A 17 9.71 17.80 5.30
C MET A 17 9.72 18.45 6.70
N SER A 18 10.67 19.36 6.96
CA SER A 18 10.75 20.15 8.19
C SER A 18 9.55 21.09 8.35
N TRP A 19 9.14 21.75 7.26
CA TRP A 19 8.04 22.71 7.27
C TRP A 19 6.68 22.03 7.49
N THR A 20 6.44 20.88 6.86
CA THR A 20 5.24 20.06 7.10
C THR A 20 5.15 19.52 8.52
N SER A 21 6.28 19.25 9.20
CA SER A 21 6.26 18.88 10.62
C SER A 21 6.02 20.09 11.53
N SER A 22 6.58 21.26 11.19
CA SER A 22 6.50 22.49 12.01
C SER A 22 5.11 23.15 12.00
N CYS A 23 4.39 23.09 10.87
CA CYS A 23 3.01 23.60 10.80
C CYS A 23 2.00 22.76 11.62
N SER A 24 2.33 21.49 11.91
CA SER A 24 1.46 20.57 12.65
C SER A 24 1.62 20.66 14.18
N ASP A 25 2.80 21.05 14.69
CA ASP A 25 3.05 21.19 16.14
C ASP A 25 2.22 22.30 16.83
N LYS A 26 1.54 23.16 16.04
CA LYS A 26 0.62 24.19 16.55
C LYS A 26 -0.80 23.67 16.86
N GLN A 27 -1.10 22.39 16.64
CA GLN A 27 -2.39 21.76 17.00
C GLN A 27 -2.33 20.91 18.29
N ARG A 28 -1.47 21.27 19.26
CA ARG A 28 -1.61 20.73 20.62
C ARG A 28 -2.79 21.40 21.32
N PHE A 29 -3.95 20.73 21.30
CA PHE A 29 -5.06 21.09 22.16
C PHE A 29 -4.68 20.86 23.64
N PRO A 30 -5.16 21.73 24.55
CA PRO A 30 -5.02 21.50 25.98
C PRO A 30 -5.80 20.22 26.33
N LEU A 31 -5.12 19.27 26.96
CA LEU A 31 -5.75 18.13 27.63
C LEU A 31 -6.76 18.69 28.63
N HIS A 32 -8.04 18.57 28.29
CA HIS A 32 -9.11 18.87 29.22
C HIS A 32 -9.18 17.72 30.23
N ASP A 33 -8.49 17.91 31.34
CA ASP A 33 -8.81 17.26 32.60
C ASP A 33 -10.25 17.63 32.97
N ASN A 34 -11.07 16.61 33.29
CA ASN A 34 -12.16 16.63 34.28
C ASN A 34 -12.93 15.30 34.17
N SER A 35 -12.76 14.40 35.14
CA SER A 35 -13.52 14.33 36.40
C SER A 35 -14.93 13.75 36.24
N LYS A 36 -15.09 12.52 36.75
CA LYS A 36 -16.27 11.94 37.39
C LYS A 36 -17.65 12.39 36.86
N HIS A 37 -18.29 11.51 36.09
CA HIS A 37 -19.74 11.39 36.13
C HIS A 37 -20.16 9.94 36.30
N THR A 38 -20.88 9.72 37.39
CA THR A 38 -21.54 8.49 37.84
C THR A 38 -22.86 8.27 37.10
N GLU A 39 -23.08 7.01 36.75
CA GLU A 39 -24.34 6.23 36.84
C GLU A 39 -25.66 6.69 36.20
N THR A 40 -26.12 5.81 35.29
CA THR A 40 -27.49 5.26 35.09
C THR A 40 -28.64 6.13 34.55
N GLU A 41 -29.25 5.58 33.48
CA GLU A 41 -30.57 5.81 32.83
C GLU A 41 -30.37 6.11 31.33
N SER A 42 -31.01 5.49 30.32
CA SER A 42 -32.18 4.63 30.21
C SER A 42 -32.14 3.86 28.88
N LEU A 43 -32.53 2.58 28.90
CA LEU A 43 -32.72 1.69 27.75
C LEU A 43 -33.89 2.16 26.84
N LEU A 44 -33.73 1.92 25.53
CA LEU A 44 -34.64 2.25 24.41
C LEU A 44 -34.81 3.74 24.07
N GLY A 45 -33.95 4.22 23.15
CA GLY A 45 -34.16 5.46 22.43
C GLY A 45 -33.26 5.49 21.20
N ASN A 46 -33.85 5.84 20.05
CA ASN A 46 -33.19 6.12 18.78
C ASN A 46 -31.74 6.57 18.97
N ALA A 47 -30.78 5.85 18.37
CA ALA A 47 -29.41 6.34 18.28
C ALA A 47 -29.49 7.80 17.80
N PRO A 48 -29.03 8.78 18.60
CA PRO A 48 -29.04 10.16 18.16
C PRO A 48 -28.28 10.21 16.84
N PRO A 49 -28.73 10.96 15.83
CA PRO A 49 -27.87 11.24 14.68
C PRO A 49 -26.57 11.76 15.29
N SER A 50 -25.47 11.04 15.05
CA SER A 50 -24.14 11.37 15.54
C SER A 50 -23.86 12.83 15.18
N SER A 51 -24.16 13.73 16.11
CA SER A 51 -24.06 15.16 15.95
C SER A 51 -22.58 15.47 15.99
N ASP A 52 -22.11 16.06 14.90
CA ASP A 52 -20.89 16.85 14.87
C ASP A 52 -19.62 16.10 15.29
N CYS A 53 -19.30 14.98 14.60
CA CYS A 53 -17.89 14.76 14.32
C CYS A 53 -17.46 15.92 13.43
N PRO A 54 -16.57 16.83 13.89
CA PRO A 54 -16.14 17.94 13.06
C PRO A 54 -15.62 17.38 11.74
N ASP A 55 -16.21 17.83 10.62
CA ASP A 55 -15.85 17.52 9.23
C ASP A 55 -14.41 17.99 8.87
N ASP A 56 -13.55 18.23 9.87
CA ASP A 56 -12.40 19.12 9.76
C ASP A 56 -11.12 18.45 9.26
N ASP A 57 -10.97 17.13 9.34
CA ASP A 57 -9.75 16.45 8.89
C ASP A 57 -9.95 15.61 7.63
N LEU A 58 -10.71 16.14 6.66
CA LEU A 58 -10.78 15.52 5.34
C LEU A 58 -9.37 15.52 4.71
N PRO A 59 -8.86 14.39 4.17
CA PRO A 59 -7.51 14.31 3.60
C PRO A 59 -7.26 15.41 2.57
N SER A 60 -6.06 15.99 2.64
CA SER A 60 -5.62 17.06 1.75
C SER A 60 -5.82 16.67 0.28
N ASP A 61 -6.30 17.57 -0.58
CA ASP A 61 -6.35 17.37 -2.04
C ASP A 61 -4.96 17.28 -2.70
N LEU A 62 -3.93 17.67 -1.96
CA LEU A 62 -2.55 17.74 -2.43
C LEU A 62 -2.09 16.48 -3.20
N PRO A 63 -2.32 15.24 -2.72
CA PRO A 63 -1.87 14.03 -3.41
C PRO A 63 -2.51 13.88 -4.79
N VAL A 64 -3.78 14.26 -4.94
CA VAL A 64 -4.48 14.25 -6.23
C VAL A 64 -3.96 15.36 -7.14
N LEU A 65 -3.70 16.55 -6.59
CA LEU A 65 -3.14 17.69 -7.33
C LEU A 65 -1.69 17.48 -7.80
N LEU A 66 -0.92 16.61 -7.13
CA LEU A 66 0.45 16.24 -7.55
C LEU A 66 0.47 15.37 -8.82
N LEU A 67 -0.63 14.69 -9.14
CA LEU A 67 -0.71 13.79 -10.28
C LEU A 67 -0.54 14.51 -11.64
N PRO A 68 -1.22 15.64 -11.93
CA PRO A 68 -0.91 16.46 -13.11
C PRO A 68 0.56 16.89 -13.21
N VAL A 69 1.20 17.22 -12.09
CA VAL A 69 2.62 17.61 -12.06
C VAL A 69 3.52 16.42 -12.40
N LEU A 70 3.19 15.24 -11.88
CA LEU A 70 3.88 14.01 -12.22
C LEU A 70 3.75 13.72 -13.72
N MET A 71 2.54 13.81 -14.29
CA MET A 71 2.31 13.57 -15.73
C MET A 71 3.02 14.60 -16.61
N PHE A 72 3.02 15.87 -16.19
CA PHE A 72 3.80 16.94 -16.81
C PHE A 72 5.30 16.61 -16.78
N ALA A 73 5.84 16.25 -15.63
CA ALA A 73 7.26 15.89 -15.51
C ALA A 73 7.58 14.68 -16.40
N LEU A 74 6.78 13.61 -16.35
CA LEU A 74 6.99 12.40 -17.14
C LEU A 74 7.09 12.72 -18.64
N THR A 75 6.14 13.48 -19.18
CA THR A 75 6.12 13.87 -20.59
C THR A 75 7.20 14.90 -20.94
N CYS A 76 7.44 15.90 -20.08
CA CYS A 76 8.44 16.93 -20.32
C CYS A 76 9.86 16.35 -20.39
N PHE A 77 10.25 15.54 -19.40
CA PHE A 77 11.55 14.86 -19.41
C PHE A 77 11.66 13.83 -20.55
N GLY A 78 10.59 13.08 -20.82
CA GLY A 78 10.56 12.14 -21.92
C GLY A 78 10.86 12.81 -23.27
N TRP A 79 10.15 13.91 -23.56
CA TRP A 79 10.29 14.67 -24.82
C TRP A 79 11.55 15.54 -24.90
N ALA A 80 12.08 16.00 -23.76
CA ALA A 80 13.38 16.67 -23.72
C ALA A 80 14.56 15.70 -23.94
N SER A 81 14.34 14.39 -23.79
CA SER A 81 15.37 13.37 -24.01
C SER A 81 15.54 13.03 -25.50
N ALA A 82 16.75 12.62 -25.89
CA ALA A 82 17.09 12.09 -27.21
C ALA A 82 16.51 10.70 -27.45
N SER A 83 16.25 9.94 -26.38
CA SER A 83 15.82 8.56 -26.46
C SER A 83 14.37 8.48 -26.95
N VAL A 84 14.20 7.96 -28.17
CA VAL A 84 12.88 7.73 -28.78
C VAL A 84 12.03 6.82 -27.88
N THR A 85 12.65 5.83 -27.24
CA THR A 85 12.00 4.93 -26.29
C THR A 85 11.38 5.69 -25.13
N LEU A 86 12.12 6.61 -24.49
CA LEU A 86 11.58 7.40 -23.38
C LEU A 86 10.43 8.30 -23.81
N ARG A 87 10.47 8.88 -25.02
CA ARG A 87 9.37 9.68 -25.58
C ARG A 87 8.09 8.88 -25.76
N ILE A 88 8.20 7.73 -26.43
CA ILE A 88 7.06 6.85 -26.73
C ILE A 88 6.46 6.36 -25.41
N VAL A 89 7.30 5.86 -24.51
CA VAL A 89 6.82 5.22 -23.29
C VAL A 89 6.21 6.25 -22.33
N SER A 90 6.84 7.41 -22.12
CA SER A 90 6.26 8.47 -21.26
C SER A 90 4.91 8.97 -21.80
N SER A 91 4.78 9.12 -23.11
CA SER A 91 3.53 9.52 -23.78
C SER A 91 2.46 8.45 -23.66
N ALA A 92 2.82 7.17 -23.90
CA ALA A 92 1.91 6.05 -23.79
C ALA A 92 1.36 5.91 -22.36
N ILE A 93 2.22 6.04 -21.34
CA ILE A 93 1.83 6.00 -19.93
C ILE A 93 0.85 7.12 -19.60
N CYS A 94 1.18 8.36 -19.96
CA CYS A 94 0.32 9.49 -19.63
C CYS A 94 -1.00 9.40 -20.40
N GLY A 95 -0.98 8.95 -21.65
CA GLY A 95 -2.18 8.64 -22.43
C GLY A 95 -3.04 7.56 -21.78
N CYS A 96 -2.45 6.42 -21.38
CA CYS A 96 -3.16 5.35 -20.69
C CYS A 96 -3.75 5.82 -19.35
N LEU A 97 -3.02 6.59 -18.55
CA LEU A 97 -3.53 7.15 -17.30
C LEU A 97 -4.70 8.12 -17.55
N CYS A 98 -4.57 9.02 -18.53
CA CYS A 98 -5.65 9.94 -18.92
C CYS A 98 -6.91 9.18 -19.36
N VAL A 99 -6.75 8.15 -20.22
CA VAL A 99 -7.89 7.33 -20.69
C VAL A 99 -8.54 6.59 -19.52
N ASN A 100 -7.75 5.96 -18.64
CA ASN A 100 -8.29 5.27 -17.47
C ASN A 100 -9.03 6.23 -16.54
N PHE A 101 -8.46 7.40 -16.24
CA PHE A 101 -9.14 8.39 -15.40
C PHE A 101 -10.39 8.96 -16.07
N LEU A 102 -10.39 9.15 -17.39
CA LEU A 102 -11.57 9.57 -18.12
C LEU A 102 -12.67 8.49 -18.04
N MET A 103 -12.33 7.24 -18.31
CA MET A 103 -13.27 6.12 -18.29
C MET A 103 -13.87 5.87 -16.91
N ILE A 104 -13.06 6.03 -15.85
CA ILE A 104 -13.51 5.79 -14.48
C ILE A 104 -14.30 6.99 -13.92
N ASN A 105 -13.92 8.21 -14.30
CA ASN A 105 -14.49 9.42 -13.70
C ASN A 105 -15.53 10.15 -14.56
N CYS A 106 -15.82 9.69 -15.78
CA CYS A 106 -16.77 10.38 -16.68
C CYS A 106 -18.17 10.56 -16.08
N PHE A 107 -18.56 9.73 -15.10
CA PHE A 107 -19.86 9.81 -14.42
C PHE A 107 -19.83 10.47 -13.03
N ARG A 108 -18.66 10.90 -12.54
CA ARG A 108 -18.47 11.32 -11.14
C ARG A 108 -18.71 12.79 -10.84
N GLY A 109 -18.80 13.64 -11.86
CA GLY A 109 -19.17 15.05 -11.73
C GLY A 109 -18.23 16.00 -12.47
N LYS A 110 -18.59 17.29 -12.48
CA LYS A 110 -17.87 18.33 -13.24
C LYS A 110 -16.44 18.57 -12.74
N ALA A 111 -16.21 18.51 -11.43
CA ALA A 111 -14.89 18.70 -10.84
C ALA A 111 -13.88 17.65 -11.34
N TRP A 112 -14.31 16.39 -11.42
CA TRP A 112 -13.50 15.30 -11.95
C TRP A 112 -13.22 15.42 -13.44
N ILE A 113 -14.21 15.84 -14.23
CA ILE A 113 -14.00 16.12 -15.66
C ILE A 113 -12.95 17.22 -15.80
N LEU A 114 -13.06 18.32 -15.04
CA LEU A 114 -12.11 19.42 -15.07
C LEU A 114 -10.71 18.99 -14.63
N PHE A 115 -10.60 18.15 -13.60
CA PHE A 115 -9.33 17.57 -13.16
C PHE A 115 -8.69 16.71 -14.26
N VAL A 116 -9.44 15.79 -14.88
CA VAL A 116 -8.93 14.91 -15.95
C VAL A 116 -8.54 15.74 -17.18
N THR A 117 -9.34 16.74 -17.56
CA THR A 117 -8.97 17.71 -18.60
C THR A 117 -7.69 18.46 -18.24
N GLY A 118 -7.52 18.83 -16.98
CA GLY A 118 -6.27 19.38 -16.44
C GLY A 118 -5.07 18.43 -16.62
N CYS A 119 -5.21 17.16 -16.27
CA CYS A 119 -4.16 16.14 -16.48
C CYS A 119 -3.77 16.00 -17.97
N ILE A 120 -4.76 15.98 -18.87
CA ILE A 120 -4.53 15.94 -20.32
C ILE A 120 -3.78 17.19 -20.77
N PHE A 121 -4.26 18.37 -20.38
CA PHE A 121 -3.64 19.64 -20.71
C PHE A 121 -2.19 19.73 -20.22
N TYR A 122 -1.92 19.37 -18.96
CA TYR A 122 -0.57 19.34 -18.39
C TYR A 122 0.35 18.34 -19.11
N SER A 123 -0.17 17.19 -19.53
CA SER A 123 0.60 16.21 -20.32
C SER A 123 0.95 16.72 -21.71
N CYS A 124 0.01 17.39 -22.38
CA CYS A 124 0.26 18.04 -23.67
C CYS A 124 1.26 19.20 -23.53
N LEU A 125 1.12 20.00 -22.47
CA LEU A 125 2.05 21.10 -22.16
C LEU A 125 3.46 20.57 -21.89
N GLY A 126 3.59 19.51 -21.10
CA GLY A 126 4.87 18.84 -20.84
C GLY A 126 5.51 18.34 -22.12
N THR A 127 4.73 17.67 -22.97
CA THR A 127 5.17 17.21 -24.31
C THR A 127 5.67 18.37 -25.18
N GLY A 128 4.90 19.45 -25.29
CA GLY A 128 5.25 20.63 -26.09
C GLY A 128 6.52 21.32 -25.60
N LEU A 129 6.62 21.58 -24.28
CA LEU A 129 7.80 22.20 -23.69
C LEU A 129 9.04 21.29 -23.77
N GLY A 130 8.88 19.99 -23.56
CA GLY A 130 9.94 19.01 -23.74
C GLY A 130 10.50 19.02 -25.17
N PHE A 131 9.61 19.05 -26.17
CA PHE A 131 10.00 19.17 -27.57
C PHE A 131 10.74 20.48 -27.86
N ILE A 132 10.23 21.62 -27.37
CA ILE A 132 10.88 22.94 -27.51
C ILE A 132 12.28 22.91 -26.91
N PHE A 133 12.47 22.31 -25.73
CA PHE A 133 13.80 22.19 -25.13
C PHE A 133 14.72 21.28 -25.91
N TYR A 134 14.22 20.16 -26.41
CA TYR A 134 14.99 19.30 -27.29
C TYR A 134 15.43 20.01 -28.57
N SER A 135 14.55 20.83 -29.19
CA SER A 135 14.88 21.57 -30.41
C SER A 135 15.85 22.72 -30.20
N HIS A 136 15.71 23.49 -29.10
CA HIS A 136 16.58 24.64 -28.82
C HIS A 136 17.89 24.26 -28.13
N HIS A 137 17.89 23.18 -27.36
CA HIS A 137 19.04 22.64 -26.65
C HIS A 137 19.20 21.18 -27.05
N PRO A 138 19.45 20.91 -28.36
CA PRO A 138 19.69 19.55 -28.78
C PRO A 138 20.84 19.01 -27.94
N PRO A 139 20.75 17.74 -27.54
CA PRO A 139 21.88 17.12 -26.90
C PRO A 139 23.10 17.32 -27.81
N LEU A 140 24.18 17.87 -27.25
CA LEU A 140 25.50 17.78 -27.88
C LEU A 140 25.71 16.31 -28.24
N GLU A 141 26.33 16.05 -29.40
CA GLU A 141 26.42 14.78 -30.16
C GLU A 141 26.59 13.46 -29.35
N TRP A 142 26.88 13.55 -28.06
CA TRP A 142 27.33 12.51 -27.14
C TRP A 142 26.41 12.30 -25.91
N GLY A 143 25.25 12.98 -25.78
CA GLY A 143 24.38 12.89 -24.59
C GLY A 143 22.90 12.57 -24.86
N ILE A 144 22.21 11.85 -23.95
CA ILE A 144 20.75 11.62 -24.04
C ILE A 144 19.96 12.90 -23.78
N ILE A 145 20.44 13.76 -22.87
CA ILE A 145 19.74 14.99 -22.54
C ILE A 145 20.79 16.10 -22.53
N GLY A 146 20.55 17.16 -23.31
CA GLY A 146 21.33 18.38 -23.17
C GLY A 146 21.23 18.85 -21.72
N HIS A 147 22.36 19.05 -21.05
CA HIS A 147 22.37 19.44 -19.62
C HIS A 147 21.46 20.67 -19.39
N THR A 148 21.44 21.61 -20.32
CA THR A 148 20.55 22.77 -20.34
C THR A 148 19.07 22.42 -20.52
N ALA A 149 18.72 21.48 -21.41
CA ALA A 149 17.34 21.02 -21.57
C ALA A 149 16.83 20.37 -20.28
N PHE A 150 17.65 19.51 -19.67
CA PHE A 150 17.33 18.83 -18.42
C PHE A 150 17.12 19.82 -17.27
N GLU A 151 18.07 20.75 -17.07
CA GLU A 151 17.98 21.78 -16.03
C GLU A 151 16.70 22.61 -16.16
N ARG A 152 16.30 22.96 -17.40
CA ARG A 152 15.05 23.68 -17.66
C ARG A 152 13.81 22.85 -17.34
N CYS A 153 13.82 21.55 -17.65
CA CYS A 153 12.72 20.64 -17.28
C CYS A 153 12.57 20.53 -15.76
N VAL A 154 13.68 20.40 -15.03
CA VAL A 154 13.69 20.39 -13.54
C VAL A 154 13.12 21.70 -13.01
N LEU A 155 13.62 22.85 -13.49
CA LEU A 155 13.15 24.16 -13.04
C LEU A 155 11.64 24.33 -13.27
N LEU A 156 11.14 23.97 -14.45
CA LEU A 156 9.71 24.05 -14.74
C LEU A 156 8.88 23.07 -13.90
N THR A 157 9.40 21.88 -13.63
CA THR A 157 8.73 20.93 -12.75
C THR A 157 8.62 21.48 -11.33
N LEU A 158 9.67 22.15 -10.83
CA LEU A 158 9.65 22.82 -9.52
C LEU A 158 8.67 24.01 -9.50
N VAL A 159 8.62 24.80 -10.57
CA VAL A 159 7.65 25.90 -10.70
C VAL A 159 6.22 25.36 -10.74
N SER A 160 5.99 24.27 -11.47
CA SER A 160 4.69 23.57 -11.53
C SER A 160 4.28 23.04 -10.16
N LEU A 161 5.22 22.43 -9.43
CA LEU A 161 5.02 21.96 -8.06
C LEU A 161 4.66 23.12 -7.11
N ALA A 162 5.39 24.24 -7.19
CA ALA A 162 5.09 25.44 -6.39
C ALA A 162 3.70 26.01 -6.74
N GLY A 163 3.32 25.99 -8.02
CA GLY A 163 1.98 26.36 -8.47
C GLY A 163 0.89 25.47 -7.88
N VAL A 164 1.11 24.16 -7.85
CA VAL A 164 0.17 23.21 -7.22
C VAL A 164 0.09 23.39 -5.71
N LEU A 165 1.21 23.65 -5.03
CA LEU A 165 1.21 23.98 -3.61
C LEU A 165 0.42 25.27 -3.33
N LEU A 166 0.59 26.29 -4.18
CA LEU A 166 -0.18 27.53 -4.09
C LEU A 166 -1.68 27.27 -4.30
N VAL A 167 -2.06 26.49 -5.32
CA VAL A 167 -3.46 26.10 -5.55
C VAL A 167 -4.01 25.33 -4.35
N HIS A 168 -3.23 24.42 -3.76
CA HIS A 168 -3.64 23.68 -2.57
C HIS A 168 -3.89 24.61 -1.37
N ILE A 169 -2.99 25.56 -1.12
CA ILE A 169 -3.15 26.57 -0.06
C ILE A 169 -4.40 27.42 -0.31
N VAL A 170 -4.57 27.93 -1.53
CA VAL A 170 -5.73 28.73 -1.94
C VAL A 170 -7.03 27.94 -1.76
N ASN A 171 -7.08 26.70 -2.25
CA ASN A 171 -8.21 25.80 -2.08
C ASN A 171 -8.54 25.59 -0.60
N GLY A 172 -7.52 25.41 0.25
CA GLY A 172 -7.67 25.33 1.70
C GLY A 172 -8.29 26.60 2.30
N CYS A 173 -7.84 27.78 1.87
CA CYS A 173 -8.39 29.07 2.33
C CYS A 173 -9.85 29.30 1.90
N PHE A 174 -10.27 28.77 0.74
CA PHE A 174 -11.64 28.93 0.22
C PHE A 174 -12.56 27.73 0.48
N GLY A 175 -12.07 26.68 1.14
CA GLY A 175 -12.83 25.45 1.38
C GLY A 175 -13.17 24.66 0.11
N TRP A 176 -12.43 24.86 -0.99
CA TRP A 176 -12.65 24.13 -2.24
C TRP A 176 -11.96 22.77 -2.17
N LYS A 177 -12.74 21.69 -2.00
CA LYS A 177 -12.21 20.32 -1.93
C LYS A 177 -12.55 19.52 -3.19
N ILE A 178 -11.54 18.91 -3.83
CA ILE A 178 -11.66 17.99 -4.97
C ILE A 178 -12.02 16.59 -4.46
N VAL A 179 -11.24 16.11 -3.49
CA VAL A 179 -11.46 14.87 -2.74
C VAL A 179 -12.69 15.06 -1.86
N GLY A 180 -13.64 14.14 -1.95
CA GLY A 180 -14.93 14.23 -1.25
C GLY A 180 -16.05 14.87 -2.07
N SER A 181 -15.76 15.41 -3.26
CA SER A 181 -16.81 15.77 -4.23
C SER A 181 -17.64 14.55 -4.67
N SER A 182 -17.09 13.35 -4.51
CA SER A 182 -17.78 12.07 -4.71
C SER A 182 -18.72 11.66 -3.57
N LYS A 183 -18.81 12.38 -2.43
CA LYS A 183 -19.77 12.05 -1.36
C LYS A 183 -21.20 11.95 -1.91
N ASN A 184 -21.57 12.88 -2.80
CA ASN A 184 -22.85 12.86 -3.51
C ASN A 184 -22.97 11.71 -4.52
N PHE A 185 -21.86 11.32 -5.16
CA PHE A 185 -21.82 10.16 -6.06
C PHE A 185 -22.06 8.86 -5.28
N ALA A 186 -21.39 8.69 -4.14
CA ALA A 186 -21.57 7.54 -3.27
C ALA A 186 -22.99 7.44 -2.71
N GLN A 187 -23.57 8.56 -2.27
CA GLN A 187 -24.97 8.61 -1.85
C GLN A 187 -25.93 8.21 -2.98
N ARG A 188 -25.64 8.63 -4.23
CA ARG A 188 -26.54 8.40 -5.36
C ARG A 188 -26.44 6.99 -5.95
N TYR A 189 -25.25 6.40 -5.96
CA TYR A 189 -24.99 5.13 -6.63
C TYR A 189 -24.73 3.96 -5.67
N GLY A 190 -24.63 4.22 -4.36
CA GLY A 190 -24.42 3.19 -3.33
C GLY A 190 -23.00 2.63 -3.28
N TYR A 191 -22.08 3.16 -4.10
CA TYR A 191 -20.67 2.79 -4.11
C TYR A 191 -19.79 4.03 -4.34
N GLY A 192 -18.59 4.04 -3.75
CA GLY A 192 -17.52 4.95 -4.21
C GLY A 192 -17.06 6.06 -3.27
N TRP A 193 -17.50 6.12 -2.01
CA TRP A 193 -16.85 6.93 -0.98
C TRP A 193 -16.88 6.20 0.36
N ASN A 194 -15.71 5.76 0.84
CA ASN A 194 -15.55 5.25 2.19
C ASN A 194 -14.73 6.27 2.98
N ALA A 195 -15.43 7.18 3.65
CA ALA A 195 -14.81 8.27 4.41
C ALA A 195 -13.84 7.74 5.47
N LEU A 196 -14.20 6.64 6.14
CA LEU A 196 -13.38 6.02 7.17
C LEU A 196 -12.05 5.50 6.60
N MET A 197 -12.11 4.81 5.46
CA MET A 197 -10.90 4.37 4.75
C MET A 197 -10.08 5.55 4.23
N CYS A 198 -10.73 6.60 3.71
CA CYS A 198 -10.04 7.80 3.24
C CYS A 198 -9.28 8.50 4.38
N ASN A 199 -9.89 8.60 5.56
CA ASN A 199 -9.25 9.18 6.75
C ASN A 199 -8.09 8.31 7.26
N GLN A 200 -8.11 7.01 7.02
CA GLN A 200 -7.00 6.10 7.32
C GLN A 200 -5.87 6.16 6.28
N MET A 201 -6.08 6.78 5.11
CA MET A 201 -5.07 6.90 4.05
C MET A 201 -4.14 8.09 4.31
N LEU A 202 -3.38 7.99 5.41
CA LEU A 202 -2.42 9.01 5.81
C LEU A 202 -1.10 8.89 5.02
N TYR A 203 -0.45 10.04 4.86
CA TYR A 203 0.87 10.16 4.22
C TYR A 203 1.86 10.75 5.22
N GLY A 204 3.10 10.29 5.20
CA GLY A 204 4.13 10.93 6.01
C GLY A 204 3.99 10.64 7.51
N VAL A 205 4.61 11.47 8.36
CA VAL A 205 5.04 11.10 9.73
C VAL A 205 3.89 10.88 10.71
N LEU A 206 2.73 11.47 10.45
CA LEU A 206 1.63 11.53 11.40
C LEU A 206 0.97 10.17 11.56
N ARG A 207 1.13 9.54 12.73
CA ARG A 207 0.52 8.24 13.04
C ARG A 207 -0.97 8.43 13.35
N PRO A 208 -1.86 7.60 12.78
CA PRO A 208 -3.28 7.67 13.10
C PRO A 208 -3.53 7.26 14.56
N GLN A 209 -4.55 7.85 15.19
CA GLN A 209 -5.10 7.34 16.44
C GLN A 209 -6.17 6.29 16.11
N ILE A 210 -5.78 5.02 16.08
CA ILE A 210 -6.67 3.88 15.82
C ILE A 210 -6.47 2.80 16.87
N SER A 211 -7.43 1.88 17.02
CA SER A 211 -7.32 0.79 17.97
C SER A 211 -6.17 -0.16 17.60
N PRO A 212 -5.57 -0.88 18.57
CA PRO A 212 -4.48 -1.82 18.29
C PRO A 212 -4.84 -2.95 17.31
N LEU A 213 -6.11 -3.36 17.27
CA LEU A 213 -6.61 -4.39 16.36
C LEU A 213 -6.69 -3.85 14.92
N GLU A 214 -7.28 -2.68 14.73
CA GLU A 214 -7.34 -1.98 13.44
C GLU A 214 -5.95 -1.68 12.90
N GLU A 215 -5.04 -1.24 13.77
CA GLU A 215 -3.65 -1.00 13.40
C GLU A 215 -2.99 -2.27 12.83
N GLN A 216 -3.18 -3.42 13.47
CA GLN A 216 -2.62 -4.67 12.98
C GLN A 216 -3.23 -5.08 11.63
N ASN A 217 -4.54 -4.91 11.46
CA ASN A 217 -5.21 -5.21 10.19
C ASN A 217 -4.71 -4.28 9.08
N LEU A 218 -4.52 -2.99 9.39
CA LEU A 218 -3.97 -1.99 8.48
C LEU A 218 -2.54 -2.34 8.06
N ILE A 219 -1.66 -2.70 9.00
CA ILE A 219 -0.28 -3.11 8.71
C ILE A 219 -0.27 -4.33 7.79
N ARG A 220 -1.13 -5.34 8.05
CA ARG A 220 -1.24 -6.53 7.19
C ARG A 220 -1.73 -6.16 5.79
N ALA A 221 -2.71 -5.27 5.67
CA ALA A 221 -3.22 -4.80 4.39
C ALA A 221 -2.16 -4.03 3.58
N LEU A 222 -1.42 -3.12 4.22
CA LEU A 222 -0.29 -2.41 3.62
C LEU A 222 0.81 -3.38 3.17
N ALA A 223 1.13 -4.40 3.98
CA ALA A 223 2.13 -5.42 3.64
C ALA A 223 1.76 -6.23 2.40
N ALA A 224 0.49 -6.61 2.29
CA ALA A 224 -0.02 -7.34 1.12
C ALA A 224 -0.30 -6.42 -0.08
N SER A 225 0.06 -5.13 -0.01
CA SER A 225 -0.22 -4.14 -1.04
C SER A 225 -1.70 -4.14 -1.46
N HIS A 226 -2.61 -4.33 -0.49
CA HIS A 226 -4.04 -4.23 -0.75
C HIS A 226 -4.36 -2.83 -1.27
N CYS A 227 -5.29 -2.77 -2.21
CA CYS A 227 -5.78 -1.50 -2.71
C CYS A 227 -6.66 -0.90 -1.61
N TYR A 228 -6.23 0.22 -1.04
CA TYR A 228 -7.12 0.99 -0.19
C TYR A 228 -8.18 1.62 -1.06
N TRP A 229 -9.43 1.43 -0.66
CA TRP A 229 -10.58 1.92 -1.38
C TRP A 229 -11.20 3.08 -0.59
N SER A 230 -10.69 4.30 -0.81
CA SER A 230 -11.47 5.50 -0.46
C SER A 230 -12.64 5.66 -1.43
N GLY A 231 -12.51 5.05 -2.60
CA GLY A 231 -13.44 5.21 -3.69
C GLY A 231 -13.10 6.39 -4.57
N GLU A 232 -12.02 7.14 -4.32
CA GLU A 232 -11.49 8.14 -5.25
C GLU A 232 -10.26 7.61 -6.01
N PRO A 233 -10.38 7.26 -7.31
CA PRO A 233 -9.36 6.48 -8.02
C PRO A 233 -8.00 7.18 -8.09
N CYS A 234 -7.98 8.51 -8.26
CA CYS A 234 -6.71 9.24 -8.30
C CYS A 234 -6.04 9.29 -6.91
N HIS A 235 -6.83 9.41 -5.84
CA HIS A 235 -6.32 9.37 -4.47
C HIS A 235 -5.82 7.97 -4.11
N ASP A 236 -6.63 6.94 -4.41
CA ASP A 236 -6.29 5.53 -4.21
C ASP A 236 -5.03 5.15 -5.00
N TYR A 237 -4.89 5.63 -6.24
CA TYR A 237 -3.72 5.38 -7.07
C TYR A 237 -2.48 6.06 -6.52
N TRP A 238 -2.60 7.32 -6.09
CA TRP A 238 -1.50 8.04 -5.48
C TRP A 238 -1.07 7.42 -4.15
N PHE A 239 -2.02 7.00 -3.31
CA PHE A 239 -1.73 6.24 -2.09
C PHE A 239 -0.99 4.95 -2.39
N TYR A 240 -1.41 4.22 -3.42
CA TYR A 240 -0.72 3.03 -3.90
C TYR A 240 0.72 3.35 -4.34
N ILE A 241 0.95 4.42 -5.11
CA ILE A 241 2.30 4.86 -5.50
C ILE A 241 3.13 5.16 -4.26
N CYS A 242 2.62 5.96 -3.32
CA CYS A 242 3.36 6.33 -2.11
C CYS A 242 3.72 5.11 -1.25
N ASN A 243 2.88 4.09 -1.24
CA ASN A 243 3.13 2.87 -0.46
C ASN A 243 3.92 1.81 -1.21
N THR A 244 4.12 1.90 -2.53
CA THR A 244 4.87 0.88 -3.26
C THR A 244 6.16 1.39 -3.89
N HIS A 245 6.26 2.69 -4.18
CA HIS A 245 7.36 3.29 -4.92
C HIS A 245 8.62 3.47 -4.09
N SER A 246 9.76 3.00 -4.61
CA SER A 246 11.03 3.00 -3.88
C SER A 246 11.49 4.41 -3.51
N TRP A 247 11.31 5.37 -4.43
CA TRP A 247 11.66 6.78 -4.20
C TRP A 247 10.61 7.55 -3.41
N ILE A 248 9.40 7.70 -3.97
CA ILE A 248 8.31 8.47 -3.37
C ILE A 248 7.93 7.93 -1.98
N GLY A 249 7.99 6.60 -1.83
CA GLY A 249 7.59 5.94 -0.60
C GLY A 249 8.56 6.07 0.56
N VAL A 250 9.78 6.59 0.36
CA VAL A 250 10.63 7.00 1.50
C VAL A 250 9.98 8.15 2.24
N LEU A 251 9.40 9.10 1.50
CA LEU A 251 8.90 10.36 2.04
C LEU A 251 7.41 10.24 2.41
N LEU A 252 6.61 9.68 1.51
CA LEU A 252 5.15 9.75 1.56
C LEU A 252 4.48 8.42 1.95
N SER A 253 5.24 7.40 2.35
CA SER A 253 4.64 6.16 2.85
C SER A 253 3.74 6.40 4.05
N HIS A 254 2.73 5.54 4.16
CA HIS A 254 1.88 5.50 5.33
C HIS A 254 2.74 5.32 6.60
N PRO A 255 2.44 6.03 7.71
CA PRO A 255 3.18 5.93 8.97
C PRO A 255 3.23 4.50 9.55
N LEU A 256 2.15 3.73 9.34
CA LEU A 256 2.03 2.32 9.74
C LEU A 256 2.47 1.34 8.63
N HIS A 257 3.21 1.80 7.63
CA HIS A 257 3.76 0.90 6.63
C HIS A 257 4.66 -0.16 7.32
N PRO A 258 4.57 -1.46 6.97
CA PRO A 258 5.34 -2.52 7.63
C PRO A 258 6.86 -2.30 7.58
N PHE A 259 7.34 -1.69 6.49
CA PHE A 259 8.72 -1.20 6.40
C PHE A 259 8.83 0.22 6.96
N SER A 260 9.78 0.41 7.89
CA SER A 260 10.13 1.74 8.39
C SER A 260 10.69 2.63 7.28
N ARG A 261 10.54 3.95 7.42
CA ARG A 261 11.11 4.91 6.46
C ARG A 261 12.62 4.82 6.36
N TRP A 262 13.29 4.59 7.48
CA TRP A 262 14.73 4.38 7.49
C TRP A 262 15.12 3.11 6.74
N GLY A 263 14.35 2.02 6.89
CA GLY A 263 14.54 0.81 6.09
C GLY A 263 14.36 1.07 4.60
N ARG A 264 13.33 1.81 4.21
CA ARG A 264 13.09 2.23 2.82
C ARG A 264 14.18 3.15 2.29
N PHE A 265 14.64 4.11 3.09
CA PHE A 265 15.72 5.02 2.74
C PHE A 265 17.04 4.26 2.55
N ALA A 266 17.35 3.31 3.44
CA ALA A 266 18.51 2.44 3.30
C ALA A 266 18.42 1.60 2.02
N ALA A 267 17.26 1.00 1.73
CA ALA A 267 17.02 0.29 0.47
C ALA A 267 17.17 1.20 -0.75
N LEU A 268 16.71 2.45 -0.67
CA LEU A 268 16.90 3.44 -1.72
C LEU A 268 18.38 3.78 -1.91
N VAL A 269 19.16 3.96 -0.84
CA VAL A 269 20.61 4.20 -0.94
C VAL A 269 21.32 3.01 -1.60
N VAL A 270 20.96 1.78 -1.23
CA VAL A 270 21.47 0.55 -1.85
C VAL A 270 21.12 0.53 -3.33
N LEU A 271 19.86 0.79 -3.69
CA LEU A 271 19.39 0.85 -5.08
C LEU A 271 20.15 1.91 -5.86
N VAL A 272 20.24 3.14 -5.35
CA VAL A 272 20.94 4.27 -5.96
C VAL A 272 22.41 3.96 -6.20
N THR A 273 23.06 3.34 -5.23
CA THR A 273 24.48 3.00 -5.27
C THR A 273 24.77 1.88 -6.27
N LEU A 274 23.99 0.79 -6.21
CA LEU A 274 24.12 -0.35 -7.13
C LEU A 274 23.86 0.10 -8.56
N GLN A 275 22.77 0.81 -8.77
CA GLN A 275 22.31 1.18 -10.09
C GLN A 275 23.14 2.32 -10.69
N GLY A 276 23.52 3.31 -9.87
CA GLY A 276 24.43 4.37 -10.31
C GLY A 276 25.76 3.81 -10.79
N THR A 277 26.30 2.81 -10.10
CA THR A 277 27.59 2.20 -10.47
C THR A 277 27.51 1.25 -11.65
N VAL A 278 26.49 0.40 -11.74
CA VAL A 278 26.24 -0.44 -12.92
C VAL A 278 26.04 0.44 -14.16
N ASN A 279 25.22 1.49 -14.05
CA ASN A 279 24.99 2.41 -15.17
C ASN A 279 26.25 3.18 -15.55
N ALA A 280 27.06 3.62 -14.59
CA ALA A 280 28.33 4.27 -14.86
C ALA A 280 29.33 3.33 -15.55
N MET A 281 29.38 2.04 -15.16
CA MET A 281 30.17 1.02 -15.84
C MET A 281 29.69 0.79 -17.27
N VAL A 282 28.40 0.52 -17.47
CA VAL A 282 27.82 0.30 -18.81
C VAL A 282 28.11 1.50 -19.71
N ALA A 283 27.86 2.72 -19.24
CA ALA A 283 28.16 3.92 -19.99
C ALA A 283 29.67 4.12 -20.25
N SER A 284 30.54 3.53 -19.43
CA SER A 284 31.97 3.68 -19.60
C SER A 284 32.58 2.73 -20.64
N TYR A 285 31.98 1.56 -20.84
CA TYR A 285 32.54 0.49 -21.67
C TYR A 285 31.68 0.14 -22.89
N ALA A 286 30.37 0.38 -22.85
CA ALA A 286 29.50 0.11 -23.99
C ALA A 286 29.64 1.21 -25.05
N PRO A 287 29.61 0.86 -26.34
CA PRO A 287 29.47 1.84 -27.41
C PRO A 287 28.21 2.69 -27.24
N GLU A 288 28.25 3.92 -27.73
CA GLU A 288 27.18 4.92 -27.55
C GLU A 288 25.82 4.51 -28.10
N TYR A 289 25.78 3.60 -29.07
CA TYR A 289 24.52 3.07 -29.60
C TYR A 289 23.99 1.86 -28.81
N LEU A 290 24.80 1.27 -27.92
CA LEU A 290 24.46 0.05 -27.17
C LEU A 290 24.19 0.28 -25.69
N TRP A 291 24.70 1.35 -25.09
CA TRP A 291 24.52 1.52 -23.65
C TRP A 291 23.06 1.73 -23.24
N GLU A 292 22.22 2.43 -24.03
CA GLU A 292 20.77 2.56 -23.75
C GLU A 292 20.05 1.20 -23.70
N PRO A 293 20.11 0.36 -24.76
CA PRO A 293 19.46 -0.95 -24.74
C PRO A 293 20.06 -1.92 -23.71
N ILE A 294 21.28 -1.66 -23.19
CA ILE A 294 21.87 -2.43 -22.09
C ILE A 294 21.46 -1.87 -20.72
N MET A 295 21.40 -0.56 -20.54
CA MET A 295 21.06 0.07 -19.26
C MET A 295 19.62 -0.20 -18.85
N ILE A 296 18.67 -0.23 -19.79
CA ILE A 296 17.26 -0.53 -19.51
C ILE A 296 17.11 -1.92 -18.86
N PRO A 297 17.59 -3.04 -19.45
CA PRO A 297 17.51 -4.35 -18.83
C PRO A 297 18.37 -4.45 -17.57
N CYS A 298 19.55 -3.85 -17.51
CA CYS A 298 20.33 -3.80 -16.27
C CYS A 298 19.53 -3.13 -15.14
N SER A 299 18.89 -2.01 -15.44
CA SER A 299 18.05 -1.28 -14.49
C SER A 299 16.83 -2.09 -14.04
N LEU A 300 16.18 -2.79 -14.98
CA LEU A 300 15.07 -3.69 -14.66
C LEU A 300 15.52 -4.88 -13.82
N ILE A 301 16.67 -5.48 -14.11
CA ILE A 301 17.24 -6.58 -13.32
C ILE A 301 17.53 -6.09 -11.90
N THR A 302 18.18 -4.93 -11.75
CA THR A 302 18.44 -4.35 -10.43
C THR A 302 17.13 -4.12 -9.67
N LEU A 303 16.11 -3.57 -10.34
CA LEU A 303 14.80 -3.35 -9.74
C LEU A 303 14.13 -4.67 -9.32
N VAL A 304 14.15 -5.68 -10.19
CA VAL A 304 13.59 -7.01 -9.92
C VAL A 304 14.31 -7.69 -8.76
N VAL A 305 15.64 -7.58 -8.69
CA VAL A 305 16.43 -8.12 -7.56
C VAL A 305 15.99 -7.43 -6.26
N VAL A 306 15.93 -6.09 -6.24
CA VAL A 306 15.48 -5.36 -5.04
C VAL A 306 14.04 -5.71 -4.67
N TYR A 307 13.14 -5.84 -5.64
CA TYR A 307 11.76 -6.27 -5.40
C TYR A 307 11.68 -7.68 -4.85
N PHE A 308 12.44 -8.61 -5.42
CA PHE A 308 12.49 -10.01 -4.98
C PHE A 308 13.02 -10.10 -3.55
N MET A 309 14.04 -9.29 -3.22
CA MET A 309 14.55 -9.16 -1.86
C MET A 309 13.49 -8.64 -0.88
N CYS A 310 12.78 -7.56 -1.23
CA CYS A 310 11.70 -7.04 -0.40
C CYS A 310 10.53 -8.05 -0.28
N ALA A 311 10.23 -8.81 -1.33
CA ALA A 311 9.18 -9.83 -1.33
C ALA A 311 9.54 -11.04 -0.45
N ILE A 312 10.80 -11.49 -0.47
CA ILE A 312 11.29 -12.55 0.43
C ILE A 312 11.19 -12.13 1.89
N ASP A 313 11.46 -10.85 2.18
CA ASP A 313 11.33 -10.29 3.52
C ASP A 313 9.86 -10.22 3.96
N ALA A 314 8.96 -9.79 3.06
CA ALA A 314 7.53 -9.69 3.34
C ALA A 314 6.84 -11.04 3.60
N GLN A 315 7.28 -12.12 2.93
CA GLN A 315 6.61 -13.43 3.00
C GLN A 315 7.05 -14.31 4.17
N ARG A 316 8.11 -13.96 4.89
CA ARG A 316 8.64 -14.77 5.97
C ARG A 316 8.73 -13.93 7.24
N PRO A 317 8.14 -14.38 8.36
CA PRO A 317 8.45 -13.84 9.68
C PRO A 317 9.86 -14.33 10.05
N TRP A 318 10.90 -13.80 9.39
CA TRP A 318 12.26 -14.03 9.84
C TRP A 318 12.35 -13.46 11.25
N SER A 319 12.96 -14.19 12.18
CA SER A 319 13.51 -13.55 13.37
C SER A 319 14.34 -12.36 12.89
N SER A 320 14.11 -11.17 13.43
CA SER A 320 14.74 -9.89 13.01
C SER A 320 16.23 -10.02 12.75
N TYR A 321 16.92 -10.91 13.47
CA TYR A 321 18.33 -11.23 13.27
C TYR A 321 18.69 -11.71 11.85
N ALA A 322 17.96 -12.66 11.28
CA ALA A 322 18.33 -13.25 9.98
C ALA A 322 18.03 -12.31 8.81
N ALA A 323 16.95 -11.53 8.89
CA ALA A 323 16.68 -10.44 7.96
C ALA A 323 17.76 -9.37 8.06
N ASN A 324 18.17 -8.96 9.27
CA ASN A 324 19.25 -8.00 9.48
C ASN A 324 20.59 -8.50 8.95
N VAL A 325 20.94 -9.78 9.18
CA VAL A 325 22.16 -10.38 8.63
C VAL A 325 22.10 -10.43 7.11
N TYR A 326 20.98 -10.83 6.51
CA TYR A 326 20.81 -10.85 5.07
C TYR A 326 20.93 -9.44 4.47
N LEU A 327 20.26 -8.46 5.06
CA LEU A 327 20.27 -7.08 4.63
C LEU A 327 21.66 -6.46 4.81
N ALA A 328 22.38 -6.80 5.88
CA ALA A 328 23.78 -6.42 6.07
C ALA A 328 24.69 -7.05 5.01
N VAL A 329 24.56 -8.36 4.73
CA VAL A 329 25.34 -9.05 3.69
C VAL A 329 25.11 -8.40 2.33
N VAL A 330 23.86 -8.12 1.98
CA VAL A 330 23.52 -7.50 0.68
C VAL A 330 23.99 -6.05 0.64
N PHE A 331 23.88 -5.33 1.75
CA PHE A 331 24.46 -4.00 1.88
C PHE A 331 25.98 -4.04 1.63
N PHE A 332 26.71 -4.95 2.26
CA PHE A 332 28.15 -5.10 2.06
C PHE A 332 28.51 -5.53 0.62
N ILE A 333 27.75 -6.45 0.01
CA ILE A 333 27.93 -6.82 -1.40
C ILE A 333 27.68 -5.63 -2.32
N THR A 334 26.65 -4.84 -2.03
CA THR A 334 26.29 -3.67 -2.84
C THR A 334 27.33 -2.57 -2.72
N VAL A 335 27.73 -2.24 -1.49
CA VAL A 335 28.79 -1.25 -1.21
C VAL A 335 30.14 -1.74 -1.76
N GLY A 336 30.44 -3.03 -1.65
CA GLY A 336 31.63 -3.65 -2.22
C GLY A 336 31.66 -3.57 -3.74
N THR A 337 30.58 -3.97 -4.41
CA THR A 337 30.41 -3.85 -5.87
C THR A 337 30.50 -2.40 -6.32
N ALA A 338 29.86 -1.47 -5.61
CA ALA A 338 29.92 -0.07 -5.95
C ALA A 338 31.32 0.53 -5.75
N GLY A 339 32.02 0.12 -4.69
CA GLY A 339 33.41 0.48 -4.42
C GLY A 339 34.36 -0.03 -5.50
N THR A 340 34.23 -1.30 -5.91
CA THR A 340 35.04 -1.85 -7.00
C THR A 340 34.74 -1.17 -8.33
N CYS A 341 33.47 -0.89 -8.64
CA CYS A 341 33.08 -0.09 -9.80
C CYS A 341 33.71 1.30 -9.79
N ALA A 342 33.66 2.00 -8.65
CA ALA A 342 34.25 3.32 -8.51
C ALA A 342 35.78 3.29 -8.71
N VAL A 343 36.47 2.30 -8.13
CA VAL A 343 37.92 2.11 -8.30
C VAL A 343 38.26 1.85 -9.77
N VAL A 344 37.52 0.95 -10.45
CA VAL A 344 37.73 0.66 -11.88
C VAL A 344 37.55 1.92 -12.74
N LEU A 345 36.54 2.74 -12.45
CA LEU A 345 36.29 4.00 -13.15
C LEU A 345 37.45 5.00 -12.97
N VAL A 346 37.96 5.14 -11.74
CA VAL A 346 39.10 6.01 -11.45
C VAL A 346 40.37 5.50 -12.13
N LEU A 347 40.65 4.19 -12.06
CA LEU A 347 41.81 3.57 -12.70
C LEU A 347 41.76 3.65 -14.23
N SER A 348 40.57 3.72 -14.82
CA SER A 348 40.37 3.89 -16.27
C SER A 348 40.61 5.33 -16.74
N GLY A 349 41.01 6.25 -15.85
CA GLY A 349 41.31 7.63 -16.18
C GLY A 349 40.08 8.48 -16.52
N LYS A 350 38.87 7.98 -16.30
CA LYS A 350 37.64 8.76 -16.51
C LYS A 350 37.40 9.71 -15.35
N VAL A 351 36.92 10.92 -15.65
CA VAL A 351 36.57 11.89 -14.62
C VAL A 351 35.36 11.37 -13.84
N LEU A 352 35.52 11.18 -12.53
CA LEU A 352 34.48 10.65 -11.63
C LEU A 352 33.14 11.42 -11.76
N ILE A 353 33.22 12.72 -12.03
CA ILE A 353 32.05 13.58 -12.22
C ILE A 353 31.21 13.15 -13.42
N ASP A 354 31.83 12.76 -14.53
CA ASP A 354 31.11 12.31 -15.73
C ASP A 354 30.44 10.97 -15.49
N ALA A 355 31.11 10.07 -14.76
CA ALA A 355 30.56 8.79 -14.35
C ALA A 355 29.35 8.96 -13.42
N ILE A 356 29.41 9.90 -12.46
CA ILE A 356 28.28 10.24 -11.58
C ILE A 356 27.14 10.84 -12.40
N ALA A 357 27.43 11.75 -13.34
CA ALA A 357 26.42 12.33 -14.21
C ALA A 357 25.73 11.26 -15.07
N LEU A 358 26.48 10.33 -15.66
CA LEU A 358 25.94 9.19 -16.41
C LEU A 358 25.12 8.24 -15.53
N GLY A 359 25.62 7.90 -14.34
CA GLY A 359 24.91 7.09 -13.36
C GLY A 359 23.57 7.72 -12.94
N SER A 360 23.53 9.04 -12.74
CA SER A 360 22.31 9.77 -12.39
C SER A 360 21.23 9.72 -13.49
N ARG A 361 21.62 9.67 -14.76
CA ARG A 361 20.68 9.47 -15.89
C ARG A 361 20.03 8.10 -15.83
N GLY A 362 20.82 7.06 -15.57
CA GLY A 362 20.31 5.70 -15.42
C GLY A 362 19.41 5.53 -14.19
N LEU A 363 19.67 6.26 -13.10
CA LEU A 363 18.77 6.32 -11.93
C LEU A 363 17.43 6.95 -12.26
N LEU A 364 17.44 8.05 -13.00
CA LEU A 364 16.21 8.66 -13.51
C LEU A 364 15.45 7.65 -14.37
N ILE A 365 16.11 7.03 -15.35
CA ILE A 365 15.50 6.00 -16.19
C ILE A 365 14.91 4.87 -15.34
N SER A 366 15.58 4.44 -14.28
CA SER A 366 15.04 3.41 -13.38
C SER A 366 13.83 3.87 -12.59
N ALA A 367 13.85 5.08 -12.03
CA ALA A 367 12.71 5.63 -11.31
C ALA A 367 11.50 5.74 -12.26
N TYR A 368 11.75 6.14 -13.50
CA TYR A 368 10.75 6.11 -14.57
C TYR A 368 10.26 4.68 -14.77
N LEU A 369 11.15 3.74 -15.15
CA LEU A 369 10.85 2.33 -15.41
C LEU A 369 10.11 1.65 -14.27
N GLU A 370 10.33 2.03 -13.00
CA GLU A 370 9.58 1.52 -11.86
C GLU A 370 8.10 1.90 -11.95
N ILE A 371 7.81 3.18 -12.24
CA ILE A 371 6.44 3.68 -12.47
C ILE A 371 5.83 2.95 -13.68
N ILE A 372 6.60 2.80 -14.77
CA ILE A 372 6.15 2.11 -15.99
C ILE A 372 5.83 0.67 -15.69
N PHE A 373 6.74 -0.05 -15.03
CA PHE A 373 6.62 -1.48 -14.77
C PHE A 373 5.42 -1.74 -13.86
N LYS A 374 5.20 -0.90 -12.85
CA LYS A 374 3.99 -0.98 -12.03
C LYS A 374 2.74 -0.75 -12.87
N LEU A 375 2.70 0.31 -13.67
CA LEU A 375 1.55 0.56 -14.53
C LEU A 375 1.35 -0.54 -15.57
N ALA A 376 2.42 -1.08 -16.15
CA ALA A 376 2.39 -2.14 -17.16
C ALA A 376 1.96 -3.48 -16.56
N LEU A 377 2.45 -3.85 -15.37
CA LEU A 377 1.92 -4.98 -14.60
C LEU A 377 0.44 -4.81 -14.29
N HIS A 378 -0.05 -3.57 -14.18
CA HIS A 378 -1.47 -3.29 -14.02
C HIS A 378 -2.25 -3.39 -15.35
N LEU A 379 -1.64 -3.06 -16.48
CA LEU A 379 -2.27 -3.18 -17.80
C LEU A 379 -2.23 -4.61 -18.36
N GLN A 380 -1.20 -5.41 -18.02
CA GLN A 380 -1.04 -6.81 -18.44
C GLN A 380 -1.96 -7.80 -17.70
N GLY A 381 -2.81 -7.30 -16.80
CA GLY A 381 -3.82 -8.11 -16.12
C GLY A 381 -4.98 -8.51 -17.03
N LEU A 382 -4.75 -9.50 -17.92
CA LEU A 382 -5.81 -10.35 -18.49
C LEU A 382 -6.53 -11.17 -17.39
N ASN A 383 -5.96 -11.22 -16.18
CA ASN A 383 -6.68 -11.54 -14.94
C ASN A 383 -6.94 -10.26 -14.14
N CYS A 384 -8.21 -9.89 -14.00
CA CYS A 384 -8.68 -8.76 -13.18
C CYS A 384 -8.26 -8.86 -11.69
N ASP A 385 -7.68 -9.99 -11.26
CA ASP A 385 -7.20 -10.26 -9.90
C ASP A 385 -5.91 -9.54 -9.52
N VAL A 386 -5.03 -9.24 -10.48
CA VAL A 386 -3.63 -8.86 -10.17
C VAL A 386 -3.38 -7.37 -10.36
N SER A 387 -4.06 -6.73 -11.31
CA SER A 387 -3.89 -5.30 -11.56
C SER A 387 -4.52 -4.45 -10.47
N TRP A 388 -3.93 -3.29 -10.16
CA TRP A 388 -4.56 -2.33 -9.25
C TRP A 388 -5.93 -1.93 -9.77
N PHE A 389 -6.09 -1.58 -11.05
CA PHE A 389 -7.39 -1.22 -11.61
C PHE A 389 -8.40 -2.38 -11.59
N GLY A 390 -7.96 -3.62 -11.78
CA GLY A 390 -8.81 -4.81 -11.71
C GLY A 390 -9.25 -5.11 -10.27
N ARG A 391 -8.32 -5.01 -9.31
CA ARG A 391 -8.61 -5.13 -7.87
C ARG A 391 -9.50 -3.98 -7.39
N TRP A 392 -9.16 -2.75 -7.73
CA TRP A 392 -9.94 -1.53 -7.52
C TRP A 392 -11.36 -1.72 -8.06
N TRP A 393 -11.52 -2.12 -9.32
CA TRP A 393 -12.83 -2.37 -9.92
C TRP A 393 -13.60 -3.49 -9.20
N ARG A 394 -12.94 -4.59 -8.86
CA ARG A 394 -13.57 -5.70 -8.14
C ARG A 394 -13.99 -5.31 -6.73
N GLU A 395 -13.10 -4.71 -5.95
CA GLU A 395 -13.35 -4.29 -4.57
C GLU A 395 -14.45 -3.21 -4.54
N SER A 396 -14.51 -2.33 -5.54
CA SER A 396 -15.60 -1.37 -5.72
C SER A 396 -16.95 -2.03 -5.93
N ARG A 397 -16.99 -3.09 -6.75
CA ARG A 397 -18.20 -3.88 -7.02
C ARG A 397 -18.51 -4.86 -5.91
N SER A 398 -17.50 -5.30 -5.17
CA SER A 398 -17.68 -6.23 -4.09
C SER A 398 -18.29 -5.57 -2.88
N SER A 399 -18.56 -4.25 -2.87
CA SER A 399 -19.17 -3.38 -1.84
C SER A 399 -20.24 -3.97 -0.91
N ASN A 400 -20.82 -5.13 -1.24
CA ASN A 400 -21.24 -6.12 -0.22
C ASN A 400 -20.13 -6.51 0.79
N SER A 401 -18.87 -6.14 0.58
CA SER A 401 -17.67 -6.43 1.36
C SER A 401 -17.44 -5.35 2.42
N SER A 402 -17.87 -4.11 2.16
CA SER A 402 -18.02 -3.11 3.22
C SER A 402 -19.20 -3.45 4.13
N GLN A 403 -20.29 -4.00 3.56
CA GLN A 403 -21.30 -4.70 4.36
C GLN A 403 -20.75 -5.95 5.02
N LEU A 404 -19.82 -6.70 4.41
CA LEU A 404 -19.27 -7.92 5.01
C LEU A 404 -18.28 -7.61 6.13
N VAL A 405 -17.44 -6.59 6.01
CA VAL A 405 -16.49 -6.17 7.04
C VAL A 405 -17.22 -5.47 8.17
N SER A 406 -18.15 -4.55 7.87
CA SER A 406 -19.04 -4.02 8.92
C SER A 406 -19.90 -5.11 9.54
N LYS A 407 -20.38 -6.10 8.77
CA LYS A 407 -21.11 -7.25 9.32
C LYS A 407 -20.20 -8.19 10.10
N ILE A 408 -18.94 -8.39 9.73
CA ILE A 408 -17.99 -9.20 10.50
C ILE A 408 -17.64 -8.47 11.80
N ASP A 409 -17.34 -7.17 11.75
CA ASP A 409 -17.03 -6.38 12.94
C ASP A 409 -18.28 -6.22 13.84
N GLN A 410 -19.46 -6.05 13.25
CA GLN A 410 -20.74 -6.04 13.96
C GLN A 410 -21.05 -7.42 14.53
N ASP A 411 -20.91 -8.50 13.76
CA ASP A 411 -21.13 -9.88 14.21
C ASP A 411 -20.15 -10.24 15.34
N VAL A 412 -18.89 -9.79 15.30
CA VAL A 412 -17.89 -10.00 16.37
C VAL A 412 -18.26 -9.22 17.62
N VAL A 413 -18.64 -7.94 17.50
CA VAL A 413 -19.10 -7.12 18.64
C VAL A 413 -20.39 -7.68 19.22
N ASP A 414 -21.33 -8.11 18.39
CA ASP A 414 -22.59 -8.75 18.79
C ASP A 414 -22.32 -10.12 19.45
N ILE A 415 -21.28 -10.85 19.05
CA ILE A 415 -20.86 -12.09 19.71
C ILE A 415 -20.20 -11.82 21.07
N GLU A 416 -19.37 -10.79 21.22
CA GLU A 416 -18.80 -10.43 22.52
C GLU A 416 -19.88 -9.92 23.49
N GLN A 417 -20.91 -9.25 22.99
CA GLN A 417 -22.04 -8.74 23.77
C GLN A 417 -23.15 -9.78 24.00
N MET A 418 -23.10 -10.93 23.32
CA MET A 418 -24.09 -11.99 23.44
C MET A 418 -24.09 -12.56 24.86
N SER A 419 -25.29 -12.74 25.43
CA SER A 419 -25.41 -13.37 26.74
C SER A 419 -24.87 -14.80 26.71
N MET A 420 -24.37 -15.30 27.85
CA MET A 420 -23.83 -16.66 27.91
C MET A 420 -24.88 -17.72 27.52
N SER A 421 -26.16 -17.50 27.84
CA SER A 421 -27.26 -18.37 27.41
C SER A 421 -27.43 -18.41 25.89
N ASP A 422 -27.32 -17.27 25.21
CA ASP A 422 -27.44 -17.20 23.75
C ASP A 422 -26.24 -17.87 23.06
N LYS A 423 -25.03 -17.71 23.64
CA LYS A 423 -23.83 -18.44 23.18
C LYS A 423 -24.01 -19.94 23.30
N LEU A 424 -24.56 -20.41 24.42
CA LEU A 424 -24.81 -21.83 24.67
C LEU A 424 -25.85 -22.40 23.69
N GLU A 425 -26.92 -21.66 23.42
CA GLU A 425 -27.94 -22.06 22.44
C GLU A 425 -27.37 -22.10 21.01
N ARG A 426 -26.60 -21.08 20.62
CA ARG A 426 -25.96 -21.03 19.31
C ARG A 426 -24.91 -22.12 19.13
N TYR A 427 -24.15 -22.41 20.18
CA TYR A 427 -23.21 -23.54 20.22
C TYR A 427 -23.93 -24.88 20.04
N ALA A 428 -25.03 -25.10 20.76
CA ALA A 428 -25.84 -26.33 20.65
C ALA A 428 -26.39 -26.53 19.23
N ASN A 429 -26.92 -25.48 18.60
CA ASN A 429 -27.41 -25.52 17.22
C ASN A 429 -26.29 -25.85 16.22
N LEU A 430 -25.10 -25.26 16.39
CA LEU A 430 -23.95 -25.56 15.51
C LEU A 430 -23.49 -27.01 15.66
N MET A 431 -23.47 -27.55 16.89
CA MET A 431 -23.13 -28.95 17.13
C MET A 431 -24.16 -29.92 16.54
N GLU A 432 -25.44 -29.57 16.54
CA GLU A 432 -26.50 -30.35 15.88
C GLU A 432 -26.30 -30.37 14.36
N ILE A 433 -25.97 -29.23 13.75
CA ILE A 433 -25.63 -29.14 12.32
C ILE A 433 -24.41 -30.01 11.99
N ASP A 434 -23.35 -29.93 12.80
CA ASP A 434 -22.13 -30.73 12.60
C ASP A 434 -22.43 -32.23 12.67
N SER A 435 -23.23 -32.65 13.66
CA SER A 435 -23.72 -34.03 13.79
C SER A 435 -24.50 -34.50 12.56
N GLY A 436 -25.40 -33.65 12.05
CA GLY A 436 -26.17 -33.92 10.83
C GLY A 436 -25.27 -34.11 9.61
N LEU A 437 -24.28 -33.24 9.43
CA LEU A 437 -23.32 -33.30 8.32
C LEU A 437 -22.44 -34.55 8.36
N LEU A 438 -21.92 -34.90 9.54
CA LEU A 438 -21.12 -36.12 9.74
C LEU A 438 -21.95 -37.38 9.47
N ARG A 439 -23.21 -37.41 9.94
CA ARG A 439 -24.14 -38.51 9.67
C ARG A 439 -24.48 -38.64 8.19
N GLU A 440 -24.76 -37.54 7.50
CA GLU A 440 -25.03 -37.56 6.05
C GLU A 440 -23.81 -38.05 5.25
N TRP A 441 -22.60 -37.65 5.66
CA TRP A 441 -21.36 -38.15 5.10
C TRP A 441 -21.17 -39.66 5.36
N ALA A 442 -21.35 -40.11 6.60
CA ALA A 442 -21.24 -41.53 6.98
C ALA A 442 -22.25 -42.42 6.23
N LEU A 443 -23.41 -41.88 5.87
CA LEU A 443 -24.42 -42.54 5.03
C LEU A 443 -24.11 -42.48 3.52
N GLY A 444 -23.01 -41.85 3.11
CA GLY A 444 -22.61 -41.68 1.71
C GLY A 444 -23.45 -40.69 0.91
N ARG A 445 -24.22 -39.81 1.59
CA ARG A 445 -25.07 -38.79 0.94
C ARG A 445 -24.32 -37.50 0.62
N LEU A 446 -23.21 -37.25 1.33
CA LEU A 446 -22.30 -36.14 1.11
C LEU A 446 -20.95 -36.66 0.62
N ASP A 447 -20.40 -36.03 -0.41
CA ASP A 447 -19.02 -36.31 -0.82
C ASP A 447 -18.01 -35.75 0.19
N ASP A 448 -16.83 -36.39 0.30
CA ASP A 448 -15.77 -36.01 1.25
C ASP A 448 -15.37 -34.54 1.16
N LYS A 449 -15.38 -33.95 -0.05
CA LYS A 449 -14.93 -32.57 -0.26
C LYS A 449 -15.98 -31.58 0.25
N GLN A 450 -17.25 -31.85 -0.02
CA GLN A 450 -18.39 -31.08 0.48
C GLN A 450 -18.53 -31.20 1.99
N ALA A 451 -18.42 -32.42 2.53
CA ALA A 451 -18.45 -32.66 3.97
C ALA A 451 -17.33 -31.88 4.67
N LYS A 452 -16.07 -32.00 4.20
CA LYS A 452 -14.93 -31.25 4.75
C LYS A 452 -15.13 -29.74 4.72
N GLN A 453 -15.65 -29.21 3.62
CA GLN A 453 -15.85 -27.77 3.50
C GLN A 453 -16.96 -27.25 4.43
N ARG A 454 -18.07 -27.97 4.54
CA ARG A 454 -19.20 -27.58 5.40
C ARG A 454 -18.85 -27.70 6.88
N ILE A 455 -18.24 -28.81 7.28
CA ILE A 455 -17.79 -29.02 8.66
C ILE A 455 -16.76 -27.95 9.06
N ARG A 456 -15.79 -27.61 8.19
CA ARG A 456 -14.85 -26.50 8.46
C ARG A 456 -15.52 -25.15 8.66
N ASN A 457 -16.64 -24.90 7.99
CA ASN A 457 -17.39 -23.67 8.20
C ASN A 457 -18.06 -23.69 9.58
N VAL A 458 -18.72 -24.80 9.95
CA VAL A 458 -19.33 -24.95 11.28
C VAL A 458 -18.28 -24.87 12.40
N THR A 459 -17.11 -25.51 12.24
CA THR A 459 -16.01 -25.41 13.20
C THR A 459 -15.49 -23.98 13.34
N ARG A 460 -15.45 -23.20 12.25
CA ARG A 460 -15.08 -21.78 12.31
C ARG A 460 -16.12 -20.99 13.09
N ASP A 461 -17.41 -21.20 12.80
CA ASP A 461 -18.50 -20.54 13.50
C ASP A 461 -18.50 -20.85 15.01
N ILE A 462 -18.14 -22.09 15.40
CA ILE A 462 -17.95 -22.47 16.81
C ILE A 462 -16.77 -21.73 17.44
N GLN A 463 -15.64 -21.60 16.72
CA GLN A 463 -14.47 -20.85 17.21
C GLN A 463 -14.77 -19.36 17.39
N ASP A 464 -15.59 -18.80 16.50
CA ASP A 464 -15.95 -17.38 16.51
C ASP A 464 -16.87 -17.03 17.69
N LEU A 465 -17.59 -17.99 18.30
CA LEU A 465 -18.38 -17.78 19.53
C LEU A 465 -17.54 -17.38 20.77
N GLY A 466 -16.23 -17.68 20.74
CA GLY A 466 -15.31 -17.40 21.85
C GLY A 466 -15.37 -18.45 22.97
N GLU A 467 -15.07 -18.04 24.20
CA GLU A 467 -15.13 -18.93 25.37
C GLU A 467 -16.60 -19.22 25.74
N VAL A 468 -16.94 -20.50 25.82
CA VAL A 468 -18.25 -21.02 26.26
C VAL A 468 -18.01 -21.87 27.51
N ASP A 469 -18.87 -21.75 28.52
CA ASP A 469 -18.80 -22.59 29.72
C ASP A 469 -18.99 -24.07 29.35
N GLY A 470 -17.94 -24.86 29.56
CA GLY A 470 -17.90 -26.25 29.13
C GLY A 470 -18.89 -27.17 29.86
N GLU A 471 -19.26 -26.86 31.12
CA GLU A 471 -20.20 -27.67 31.89
C GLU A 471 -21.64 -27.34 31.50
N ALA A 472 -21.96 -26.04 31.39
CA ALA A 472 -23.25 -25.58 30.89
C ALA A 472 -23.51 -26.03 29.44
N ALA A 473 -22.47 -26.01 28.59
CA ALA A 473 -22.56 -26.49 27.22
C ALA A 473 -22.86 -28.00 27.16
N ARG A 474 -22.22 -28.81 28.01
CA ARG A 474 -22.50 -30.26 28.08
C ARG A 474 -23.94 -30.52 28.50
N GLN A 475 -24.40 -29.86 29.56
CA GLN A 475 -25.77 -30.00 30.02
C GLN A 475 -26.78 -29.63 28.92
N ARG A 476 -26.53 -28.53 28.20
CA ARG A 476 -27.39 -28.10 27.10
C ARG A 476 -27.38 -29.06 25.92
N LEU A 477 -26.23 -29.64 25.58
CA LEU A 477 -26.12 -30.67 24.55
C LEU A 477 -26.87 -31.95 24.93
N ASP A 478 -26.82 -32.35 26.20
CA ASP A 478 -27.56 -33.51 26.69
C ASP A 478 -29.08 -33.26 26.64
N GLU A 479 -29.54 -32.03 26.94
CA GLU A 479 -30.95 -31.62 26.82
C GLU A 479 -31.49 -31.72 25.39
N ILE A 480 -30.66 -31.42 24.37
CA ILE A 480 -31.05 -31.58 22.96
C ILE A 480 -30.80 -32.99 22.41
N GLY A 481 -30.41 -33.94 23.27
CA GLY A 481 -30.22 -35.35 22.91
C GLY A 481 -28.87 -35.68 22.26
N LEU A 482 -27.92 -34.74 22.23
CA LEU A 482 -26.54 -34.99 21.84
C LEU A 482 -25.74 -35.53 23.03
N THR A 483 -26.06 -36.77 23.43
CA THR A 483 -25.43 -37.47 24.56
C THR A 483 -23.91 -37.63 24.39
N GLU A 484 -23.20 -37.96 25.47
CA GLU A 484 -21.76 -38.24 25.44
C GLU A 484 -21.38 -39.28 24.38
N ASP A 485 -22.10 -40.41 24.31
CA ASP A 485 -21.91 -41.43 23.26
C ASP A 485 -22.08 -40.89 21.84
N CYS A 486 -23.00 -39.92 21.65
CA CYS A 486 -23.19 -39.29 20.34
C CYS A 486 -21.99 -38.42 19.96
N ARG A 487 -21.48 -37.64 20.92
CA ARG A 487 -20.30 -36.78 20.74
C ARG A 487 -19.04 -37.61 20.47
N ASP A 488 -18.88 -38.75 21.14
CA ASP A 488 -17.77 -39.67 20.90
C ASP A 488 -17.82 -40.28 19.50
N ARG A 489 -19.01 -40.65 19.01
CA ARG A 489 -19.19 -41.10 17.62
C ARG A 489 -18.87 -40.00 16.62
N MET A 490 -19.37 -38.78 16.84
CA MET A 490 -19.04 -37.63 16.00
C MET A 490 -17.52 -37.39 15.95
N HIS A 491 -16.84 -37.52 17.08
CA HIS A 491 -15.40 -37.37 17.16
C HIS A 491 -14.67 -38.43 16.32
N MET A 492 -15.10 -39.69 16.38
CA MET A 492 -14.55 -40.76 15.56
C MET A 492 -14.81 -40.57 14.07
N GLU A 493 -16.02 -40.13 13.70
CA GLU A 493 -16.39 -39.81 12.30
C GLU A 493 -15.58 -38.63 11.76
N TYR A 494 -15.35 -37.61 12.59
CA TYR A 494 -14.48 -36.49 12.25
C TYR A 494 -13.04 -36.97 12.00
N ILE A 495 -12.48 -37.80 12.89
CA ILE A 495 -11.14 -38.37 12.70
C ILE A 495 -11.07 -39.19 11.42
N ALA A 496 -12.09 -39.98 11.12
CA ALA A 496 -12.16 -40.77 9.89
C ALA A 496 -12.18 -39.88 8.63
N LEU A 497 -12.92 -38.76 8.66
CA LEU A 497 -13.02 -37.83 7.54
C LEU A 497 -11.72 -37.01 7.34
N PHE A 498 -11.16 -36.44 8.40
CA PHE A 498 -10.03 -35.51 8.35
C PHE A 498 -8.65 -36.17 8.54
N GLY A 499 -8.61 -37.41 9.02
CA GLY A 499 -7.38 -38.16 9.31
C GLY A 499 -6.60 -37.63 10.51
N THR A 500 -7.18 -36.71 11.30
CA THR A 500 -6.53 -36.08 12.45
C THR A 500 -7.55 -35.77 13.56
N ASP A 501 -7.09 -35.81 14.81
CA ASP A 501 -7.89 -35.45 15.98
C ASP A 501 -8.08 -33.91 16.04
N PRO A 502 -9.32 -33.40 16.17
CA PRO A 502 -9.60 -31.97 16.29
C PRO A 502 -8.92 -31.30 17.51
N LYS A 503 -8.69 -32.04 18.61
CA LYS A 503 -7.89 -31.56 19.74
C LYS A 503 -6.41 -31.43 19.37
N ALA A 504 -5.88 -32.36 18.59
CA ALA A 504 -4.51 -32.26 18.09
C ALA A 504 -4.35 -31.08 17.12
N GLU A 505 -5.34 -30.81 16.27
CA GLU A 505 -5.33 -29.70 15.32
C GLU A 505 -5.42 -28.34 16.02
N SER A 506 -6.32 -28.20 17.00
CA SER A 506 -6.43 -27.00 17.84
C SER A 506 -5.19 -26.79 18.74
N MET A 507 -4.61 -27.86 19.30
CA MET A 507 -3.37 -27.78 20.07
C MET A 507 -2.17 -27.41 19.18
N LEU A 508 -2.08 -27.93 17.96
CA LEU A 508 -1.07 -27.52 16.98
C LEU A 508 -1.24 -26.04 16.59
N ALA A 509 -2.47 -25.57 16.42
CA ALA A 509 -2.77 -24.16 16.17
C ALA A 509 -2.41 -23.27 17.38
N ALA A 510 -2.72 -23.70 18.61
CA ALA A 510 -2.42 -23.01 19.85
C ALA A 510 -0.90 -22.99 20.15
N VAL A 511 -0.18 -24.08 19.90
CA VAL A 511 1.29 -24.13 20.03
C VAL A 511 1.95 -23.19 19.03
N ARG A 512 1.44 -23.11 17.79
CA ARG A 512 1.89 -22.12 16.80
C ARG A 512 1.61 -20.68 17.28
N ARG A 513 0.45 -20.42 17.90
CA ARG A 513 0.06 -19.11 18.43
C ARG A 513 0.86 -18.71 19.68
N ASN A 514 1.05 -19.61 20.64
CA ASN A 514 1.77 -19.35 21.90
C ASN A 514 3.28 -19.24 21.69
N ARG A 515 3.87 -19.96 20.71
CA ARG A 515 5.25 -19.69 20.28
C ARG A 515 5.43 -18.27 19.73
N MET A 516 4.40 -17.69 19.11
CA MET A 516 4.46 -16.30 18.65
C MET A 516 4.30 -15.28 19.79
N LEU A 517 3.50 -15.57 20.82
CA LEU A 517 3.25 -14.67 21.95
C LEU A 517 4.35 -14.69 23.02
N SER A 518 4.90 -15.87 23.37
CA SER A 518 6.00 -15.96 24.34
C SER A 518 7.26 -15.24 23.84
N TRP A 519 7.45 -15.23 22.52
CA TRP A 519 8.52 -14.47 21.86
C TRP A 519 8.33 -12.95 21.99
N ARG A 520 7.10 -12.43 21.89
CA ARG A 520 6.79 -11.01 22.09
C ARG A 520 7.08 -10.55 23.52
N SER A 521 6.75 -11.38 24.52
CA SER A 521 7.03 -11.11 25.94
C SER A 521 8.52 -11.11 26.27
N TRP A 522 9.28 -11.99 25.62
CA TRP A 522 10.74 -12.03 25.76
C TRP A 522 11.42 -10.81 25.12
N ALA A 523 10.92 -10.36 23.97
CA ALA A 523 11.44 -9.17 23.27
C ALA A 523 11.19 -7.87 24.05
N THR A 524 10.07 -7.75 24.76
CA THR A 524 9.77 -6.56 25.60
C THR A 524 10.61 -6.52 26.88
N LYS A 525 10.97 -7.67 27.47
CA LYS A 525 11.80 -7.74 28.68
C LYS A 525 13.29 -7.45 28.44
N LEU A 526 13.75 -7.54 27.19
CA LEU A 526 15.16 -7.31 26.83
C LEU A 526 15.48 -5.84 26.47
N GLY A 527 14.54 -4.91 26.67
CA GLY A 527 14.84 -3.47 26.56
C GLY A 527 15.33 -3.02 25.18
N PHE A 528 14.98 -3.75 24.12
CA PHE A 528 15.15 -3.26 22.75
C PHE A 528 13.90 -2.48 22.34
N PHE A 529 13.84 -1.22 22.76
CA PHE A 529 13.20 -0.11 22.02
C PHE A 529 13.78 1.22 22.48
#